data_AF-A0A924CB30-F1
#
_entry.id   AF-A0A924CB30-F1
#
_cell.length_a   1.000
_cell.length_b   1.000
_cell.length_c   1.000
_cell.angle_alpha   90.00
_cell.angle_beta   90.00
_cell.angle_gamma   90.00
#
_symmetry.space_group_name_H-M   'P 1'
#
loop_
_entity.id
_entity.type
_entity.pdbx_description
1 polymer ?
#
loop_
_entity_poly.entity_id
_entity_poly.type
_entity_poly.pdbx_seq_one_letter_code
_entity_poly.pdbx_strand_id
1 'polypeptide(L)'
;MKKNWHIIYTKANCEKKIAALLTKRKIENYCPLNRMKVNKGNKTKLLFEPLFPSFVFVYISAADMALIRKISAVINFVYWMGNPAVIKKNEVERIQQFTTQFSNISLSKIDIYNNGMVRVIGQSPVEAKAESSLMLLKDSTCKLLLPSMGYAIIAEIENPASDVFIYGLKKMKPVF
;
A
#
# COMPACT_ATOMS: atom_id res chain seq x y z
N MET A 1 -22.89 14.32 3.44
CA MET A 1 -21.96 14.27 2.29
C MET A 1 -21.22 12.95 2.32
N LYS A 2 -21.09 12.26 1.19
CA LYS A 2 -20.39 10.96 1.10
C LYS A 2 -18.88 11.19 1.21
N LYS A 3 -18.21 10.45 2.11
CA LYS A 3 -16.75 10.44 2.25
C LYS A 3 -16.16 9.21 1.56
N ASN A 4 -15.06 9.40 0.86
CA ASN A 4 -14.33 8.34 0.16
C ASN A 4 -12.84 8.42 0.47
N TRP A 5 -12.12 7.30 0.29
CA TRP A 5 -10.67 7.28 0.37
C TRP A 5 -10.07 7.80 -0.93
N HIS A 6 -9.16 8.75 -0.81
CA HIS A 6 -8.41 9.36 -1.90
C HIS A 6 -6.91 9.30 -1.61
N ILE A 7 -6.09 9.43 -2.65
CA ILE A 7 -4.63 9.56 -2.53
C ILE A 7 -4.24 11.00 -2.86
N ILE A 8 -3.40 11.56 -2.00
CA ILE A 8 -2.72 12.82 -2.24
C ILE A 8 -1.28 12.54 -2.62
N TYR A 9 -0.83 13.19 -3.69
CA TYR A 9 0.58 13.30 -4.05
C TYR A 9 1.20 14.50 -3.33
N THR A 10 2.19 14.24 -2.48
CA THR A 10 2.93 15.25 -1.71
C THR A 10 4.32 15.48 -2.28
N LYS A 11 5.00 16.52 -1.83
CA LYS A 11 6.46 16.62 -2.04
C LYS A 11 7.15 15.44 -1.35
N ALA A 12 8.26 14.99 -1.93
CA ALA A 12 9.08 13.91 -1.37
C ALA A 12 9.48 14.22 0.08
N ASN A 13 9.48 13.21 0.94
CA ASN A 13 9.83 13.27 2.36
C ASN A 13 8.91 14.16 3.22
N CYS A 14 7.79 14.65 2.67
CA CYS A 14 6.81 15.45 3.40
C CYS A 14 5.60 14.64 3.87
N GLU A 15 5.52 13.35 3.55
CA GLU A 15 4.36 12.48 3.76
C GLU A 15 3.97 12.45 5.25
N LYS A 16 4.95 12.21 6.14
CA LYS A 16 4.73 12.18 7.60
C LYS A 16 4.28 13.52 8.16
N LYS A 17 4.85 14.62 7.65
CA LYS A 17 4.49 15.98 8.05
C LYS A 17 3.05 16.31 7.65
N ILE A 18 2.65 15.90 6.45
CA ILE A 18 1.30 16.09 5.93
C ILE A 18 0.30 15.23 6.71
N ALA A 19 0.61 13.96 6.97
CA ALA A 19 -0.21 13.10 7.81
C ALA A 19 -0.45 13.70 9.22
N ALA A 20 0.61 14.21 9.85
CA ALA A 20 0.50 14.87 11.15
C ALA A 20 -0.35 16.15 11.08
N LEU A 21 -0.22 16.95 10.02
CA LEU A 21 -1.01 18.17 9.82
C LEU A 21 -2.50 17.85 9.58
N LEU A 22 -2.80 16.83 8.77
CA LEU A 22 -4.17 16.37 8.52
C LEU A 22 -4.81 15.85 9.81
N THR A 23 -4.06 15.09 10.61
CA THR A 23 -4.50 14.62 11.93
C THR A 23 -4.86 15.78 12.86
N LYS A 24 -4.02 16.83 12.90
CA LYS A 24 -4.30 18.06 13.68
C LYS A 24 -5.58 18.78 13.21
N ARG A 25 -5.89 18.70 11.91
CA ARG A 25 -7.12 19.25 11.32
C ARG A 25 -8.33 18.32 11.47
N LYS A 26 -8.22 17.22 12.23
CA LYS A 26 -9.26 16.20 12.42
C LYS A 26 -9.70 15.54 11.10
N ILE A 27 -8.79 15.46 10.14
CA ILE A 27 -8.99 14.75 8.87
C ILE A 27 -8.43 13.34 9.02
N GLU A 28 -9.30 12.35 8.80
CA GLU A 28 -8.91 10.94 8.75
C GLU A 28 -7.91 10.72 7.62
N ASN A 29 -6.74 10.21 7.97
CA ASN A 29 -5.64 10.00 7.05
C ASN A 29 -4.85 8.74 7.43
N TYR A 30 -4.15 8.21 6.45
CA TYR A 30 -3.28 7.07 6.63
C TYR A 30 -2.04 7.23 5.75
N CYS A 31 -0.86 7.11 6.37
CA CYS A 31 0.41 7.05 5.67
C CYS A 31 1.02 5.67 5.94
N PRO A 32 1.00 4.75 4.96
CA PRO A 32 1.60 3.45 5.12
C PRO A 32 3.11 3.59 5.34
N LEU A 33 3.61 3.10 6.48
CA LEU A 33 5.03 3.14 6.83
C LEU A 33 5.59 1.72 6.82
N ASN A 34 6.68 1.53 6.08
CA ASN A 34 7.50 0.34 6.14
C ASN A 34 8.43 0.40 7.36
N ARG A 35 8.47 -0.69 8.13
CA ARG A 35 9.34 -0.84 9.30
C ARG A 35 10.57 -1.62 8.89
N MET A 36 11.73 -0.98 8.90
CA MET A 36 13.00 -1.61 8.56
C MET A 36 13.95 -1.63 9.75
N LYS A 37 14.58 -2.77 10.01
CA LYS A 37 15.63 -2.90 11.01
C LYS A 37 16.96 -2.56 10.35
N VAL A 38 17.55 -1.42 10.72
CA VAL A 38 18.87 -1.00 10.23
C VAL A 38 19.90 -1.25 11.33
N ASN A 39 20.90 -2.08 11.03
CA ASN A 39 22.03 -2.28 11.92
C ASN A 39 23.00 -1.10 11.78
N LYS A 40 23.17 -0.34 12.87
CA LYS A 40 24.14 0.76 12.94
C LYS A 40 25.25 0.37 13.91
N GLY A 41 26.26 -0.32 13.39
CA GLY A 41 27.33 -0.92 14.19
C GLY A 41 26.74 -1.89 15.22
N ASN A 42 26.99 -1.63 16.50
CA ASN A 42 26.54 -2.49 17.61
C ASN A 42 25.06 -2.30 18.02
N LYS A 43 24.29 -1.44 17.35
CA LYS A 43 22.88 -1.16 17.71
C LYS A 43 21.96 -1.30 16.52
N THR A 44 20.90 -2.09 16.65
CA THR A 44 19.80 -2.15 15.69
C THR A 44 18.82 -1.00 15.95
N LYS A 45 18.50 -0.22 14.92
CA LYS A 45 17.49 0.85 14.96
C LYS A 45 16.33 0.50 14.04
N LEU A 46 15.11 0.78 14.50
CA LEU A 46 13.92 0.72 13.66
C LEU A 46 13.77 2.02 12.87
N LEU A 47 13.86 1.93 11.55
CA LEU A 47 13.58 3.00 10.62
C LEU A 47 12.15 2.84 10.09
N PHE A 48 11.42 3.95 10.04
CA PHE A 48 10.09 3.99 9.44
C PHE A 48 10.17 4.82 8.18
N GLU A 49 9.99 4.21 7.01
CA GLU A 49 9.97 4.92 5.73
C GLU A 49 8.59 4.82 5.09
N PRO A 50 8.11 5.84 4.36
CA PRO A 50 6.87 5.73 3.61
C PRO A 50 6.95 4.54 2.66
N LEU A 51 5.99 3.60 2.77
CA LEU A 51 5.94 2.45 1.86
C LEU A 51 5.68 2.95 0.43
N PHE A 52 4.73 3.88 0.29
CA PHE A 52 4.46 4.58 -0.96
C PHE A 52 5.10 5.97 -0.91
N PRO A 53 6.20 6.20 -1.64
CA PRO A 53 6.85 7.51 -1.64
C PRO A 53 5.90 8.57 -2.18
N SER A 54 5.87 9.74 -1.53
CA SER A 54 5.02 10.89 -1.89
C SER A 54 3.52 10.64 -1.84
N PHE A 55 3.03 9.53 -1.27
CA PHE A 55 1.60 9.21 -1.21
C PHE A 55 1.08 9.29 0.22
N VAL A 56 -0.07 9.96 0.38
CA VAL A 56 -0.82 9.98 1.64
C VAL A 56 -2.29 9.67 1.34
N PHE A 57 -2.85 8.70 2.06
CA PHE A 57 -4.24 8.31 1.95
C PHE A 57 -5.09 9.19 2.85
N VAL A 58 -6.22 9.67 2.35
CA VAL A 58 -7.13 10.54 3.10
C VAL A 58 -8.57 10.12 2.92
N TYR A 59 -9.34 10.17 3.99
CA TYR A 59 -10.76 9.84 3.99
C TYR A 59 -11.60 11.11 4.14
N ILE A 60 -12.12 11.60 3.01
CA ILE A 60 -12.61 12.98 2.91
C ILE A 60 -13.86 13.10 2.06
N SER A 61 -14.57 14.21 2.24
CA SER A 61 -15.67 14.62 1.37
C SER A 61 -15.18 15.53 0.23
N ALA A 62 -16.03 15.79 -0.76
CA ALA A 62 -15.72 16.70 -1.86
C ALA A 62 -15.40 18.14 -1.38
N ALA A 63 -16.03 18.61 -0.30
CA ALA A 63 -15.78 19.93 0.27
C ALA A 63 -14.35 20.04 0.85
N ASP A 64 -13.87 18.96 1.47
CA ASP A 64 -12.53 18.92 2.09
C ASP A 64 -11.40 18.90 1.05
N MET A 65 -11.68 18.46 -0.18
CA MET A 65 -10.67 18.43 -1.26
C MET A 65 -10.07 19.81 -1.53
N ALA A 66 -10.90 20.85 -1.54
CA ALA A 66 -10.45 22.22 -1.73
C ALA A 66 -9.55 22.71 -0.59
N LEU A 67 -9.84 22.29 0.65
CA LEU A 67 -9.03 22.63 1.82
C LEU A 67 -7.67 21.93 1.79
N ILE A 68 -7.65 20.67 1.35
CA ILE A 68 -6.43 19.87 1.25
C ILE A 68 -5.51 20.38 0.16
N ARG A 69 -6.07 20.79 -0.99
CA ARG A 69 -5.30 21.38 -2.09
C ARG A 69 -4.58 22.66 -1.70
N LYS A 70 -5.06 23.38 -0.68
CA LYS A 70 -4.42 24.58 -0.13
C LYS A 70 -3.28 24.29 0.85
N ILE A 71 -3.08 23.03 1.28
CA ILE A 71 -2.02 22.67 2.22
C ILE A 71 -0.66 22.77 1.52
N SER A 72 0.28 23.49 2.13
CA SER A 72 1.65 23.57 1.64
C SER A 72 2.30 22.18 1.61
N ALA A 73 3.00 21.87 0.51
CA ALA A 73 3.61 20.57 0.19
C ALA A 73 2.65 19.47 -0.28
N VAL A 74 1.34 19.73 -0.37
CA VAL A 74 0.44 18.95 -1.24
C VAL A 74 0.62 19.43 -2.68
N ILE A 75 0.91 18.51 -3.60
CA ILE A 75 1.09 18.83 -5.02
C ILE A 75 -0.26 18.68 -5.73
N ASN A 76 -0.88 17.49 -5.66
CA ASN A 76 -2.18 17.25 -6.25
C ASN A 76 -2.83 15.98 -5.69
N PHE A 77 -4.09 15.73 -6.03
CA PHE A 77 -4.68 14.40 -5.88
C PHE A 77 -4.16 13.46 -6.98
N VAL A 78 -4.19 12.16 -6.73
CA VAL A 78 -4.02 11.16 -7.79
C VAL A 78 -5.32 11.10 -8.59
N TYR A 79 -5.21 11.15 -9.92
CA TYR A 79 -6.37 11.10 -10.81
C TYR A 79 -6.37 9.81 -11.63
N TRP A 80 -7.56 9.28 -11.87
CA TRP A 80 -7.82 8.16 -12.75
C TRP A 80 -8.96 8.55 -13.69
N MET A 81 -8.77 8.43 -15.01
CA MET A 81 -9.77 8.81 -16.02
C MET A 81 -10.35 10.23 -15.80
N GLY A 82 -9.49 11.20 -15.48
CA GLY A 82 -9.89 12.59 -15.26
C GLY A 82 -10.56 12.90 -13.91
N ASN A 83 -10.83 11.90 -13.07
CA ASN A 83 -11.46 12.06 -11.77
C ASN A 83 -10.49 11.73 -10.62
N PRO A 84 -10.61 12.33 -9.42
CA PRO A 84 -9.81 11.93 -8.27
C PRO A 84 -9.97 10.44 -8.00
N ALA A 85 -8.86 9.72 -7.93
CA ALA A 85 -8.86 8.29 -7.71
C ALA A 85 -9.56 7.98 -6.37
N VAL A 86 -10.54 7.08 -6.42
CA VAL A 86 -11.28 6.59 -5.25
C VAL A 86 -10.78 5.19 -4.95
N ILE A 87 -10.26 5.00 -3.75
CA ILE A 87 -9.81 3.69 -3.27
C ILE A 87 -10.91 3.06 -2.42
N LYS A 88 -11.04 1.74 -2.50
CA LYS A 88 -11.96 0.99 -1.64
C LYS A 88 -11.42 0.94 -0.21
N LYS A 89 -12.29 1.14 0.77
CA LYS A 89 -11.92 1.04 2.21
C LYS A 89 -11.21 -0.28 2.53
N ASN A 90 -11.71 -1.38 1.98
CA ASN A 90 -11.12 -2.72 2.13
C ASN A 90 -9.65 -2.80 1.65
N GLU A 91 -9.26 -2.08 0.60
CA GLU A 91 -7.85 -2.05 0.18
C GLU A 91 -6.98 -1.30 1.19
N VAL A 92 -7.45 -0.17 1.71
CA VAL A 92 -6.74 0.59 2.75
C VAL A 92 -6.57 -0.23 4.03
N GLU A 93 -7.64 -0.91 4.45
CA GLU A 93 -7.64 -1.81 5.61
C GLU A 93 -6.65 -2.97 5.43
N ARG A 94 -6.58 -3.56 4.23
CA ARG A 94 -5.60 -4.61 3.92
C ARG A 94 -4.17 -4.10 3.96
N ILE A 95 -3.89 -2.90 3.45
CA ILE A 95 -2.56 -2.28 3.55
C ILE A 95 -2.20 -2.05 5.02
N GLN A 96 -3.16 -1.61 5.85
CA GLN A 96 -2.96 -1.43 7.29
C GLN A 96 -2.63 -2.75 8.00
N GLN A 97 -3.39 -3.82 7.71
CA GLN A 97 -3.13 -5.14 8.26
C GLN A 97 -1.76 -5.67 7.84
N PHE A 98 -1.44 -5.58 6.55
CA PHE A 98 -0.19 -6.07 5.98
C PHE A 98 1.04 -5.36 6.56
N THR A 99 1.01 -4.03 6.65
CA THR A 99 2.10 -3.21 7.24
C THR A 99 2.22 -3.33 8.76
N THR A 100 1.19 -3.85 9.43
CA THR A 100 1.23 -4.11 10.88
C THR A 100 1.89 -5.45 11.17
N GLN A 101 1.63 -6.45 10.33
CA GLN A 101 2.09 -7.82 10.55
C GLN A 101 3.47 -8.08 9.97
N PHE A 102 3.78 -7.51 8.81
CA PHE A 102 5.08 -7.69 8.16
C PHE A 102 6.00 -6.49 8.39
N SER A 103 7.30 -6.77 8.44
CA SER A 103 8.38 -5.78 8.41
C SER A 103 9.27 -6.03 7.19
N ASN A 104 10.07 -5.03 6.80
CA ASN A 104 10.95 -5.12 5.64
C ASN A 104 10.20 -5.37 4.31
N ILE A 105 9.16 -4.58 4.10
CA ILE A 105 8.24 -4.70 2.97
C ILE A 105 8.77 -3.91 1.76
N SER A 106 8.53 -4.38 0.54
CA SER A 106 8.88 -3.68 -0.70
C SER A 106 7.67 -3.47 -1.61
N LEU A 107 7.75 -2.48 -2.51
CA LEU A 107 6.76 -2.23 -3.56
C LEU A 107 7.28 -2.71 -4.92
N SER A 108 6.40 -3.31 -5.69
CA SER A 108 6.63 -3.65 -7.10
C SER A 108 5.45 -3.19 -7.95
N LYS A 109 5.71 -2.74 -9.17
CA LYS A 109 4.65 -2.38 -10.13
C LYS A 109 4.00 -3.65 -10.67
N ILE A 110 2.71 -3.58 -10.97
CA ILE A 110 1.97 -4.67 -11.62
C ILE A 110 1.44 -4.20 -12.97
N ASP A 111 1.45 -5.13 -13.93
CA ASP A 111 0.71 -5.01 -15.18
C ASP A 111 -0.62 -5.73 -15.02
N ILE A 112 -1.70 -5.08 -15.45
CA ILE A 112 -3.06 -5.64 -15.45
C ILE A 112 -3.42 -5.95 -16.91
N TYR A 113 -3.74 -7.20 -17.19
CA TYR A 113 -4.18 -7.65 -18.50
C TYR A 113 -5.71 -7.60 -18.61
N ASN A 114 -6.22 -7.46 -19.84
CA ASN A 114 -7.66 -7.34 -20.12
C ASN A 114 -8.51 -8.52 -19.63
N ASN A 115 -7.89 -9.69 -19.42
CA ASN A 115 -8.54 -10.89 -18.88
C ASN A 115 -8.59 -10.91 -17.34
N GLY A 116 -8.25 -9.80 -16.67
CA GLY A 116 -8.21 -9.68 -15.22
C GLY A 116 -6.99 -10.37 -14.58
N MET A 117 -6.05 -10.86 -15.39
CA MET A 117 -4.77 -11.35 -14.89
C MET A 117 -3.86 -10.18 -14.52
N VAL A 118 -3.04 -10.39 -13.50
CA VAL A 118 -2.01 -9.44 -13.05
C VAL A 118 -0.66 -10.13 -13.07
N ARG A 119 0.36 -9.41 -13.55
CA ARG A 119 1.77 -9.83 -13.50
C ARG A 119 2.58 -8.80 -12.72
N VAL A 120 3.39 -9.28 -11.79
CA VAL A 120 4.37 -8.43 -11.08
C VAL A 120 5.57 -8.21 -11.99
N ILE A 121 5.89 -6.95 -12.27
CA ILE A 121 7.03 -6.57 -13.12
C ILE A 121 8.34 -6.85 -12.38
N GLY A 122 9.30 -7.47 -13.06
CA GLY A 122 10.65 -7.73 -12.51
C GLY A 122 10.80 -9.04 -11.73
N GLN A 123 9.79 -9.91 -11.71
CA GLN A 123 9.87 -11.24 -11.11
C GLN A 123 9.35 -12.33 -12.06
N SER A 124 9.61 -13.60 -11.71
CA SER A 124 9.06 -14.76 -12.44
C SER A 124 7.54 -14.58 -12.63
N PRO A 125 6.96 -14.97 -13.78
CA PRO A 125 5.55 -14.80 -14.05
C PRO A 125 4.71 -15.43 -12.93
N VAL A 126 3.98 -14.61 -12.20
CA VAL A 126 2.96 -15.06 -11.25
C VAL A 126 1.65 -14.56 -11.82
N GLU A 127 0.93 -15.45 -12.48
CA GLU A 127 -0.42 -15.17 -12.97
C GLU A 127 -1.40 -15.24 -11.81
N ALA A 128 -2.13 -14.16 -11.60
CA ALA A 128 -3.18 -14.14 -10.61
C ALA A 128 -4.36 -13.32 -11.06
N LYS A 129 -5.53 -13.64 -10.51
CA LYS A 129 -6.72 -12.84 -10.75
C LYS A 129 -6.65 -11.58 -9.89
N ALA A 130 -7.00 -10.42 -10.45
CA ALA A 130 -7.08 -9.16 -9.71
C ALA A 130 -7.97 -9.24 -8.44
N GLU A 131 -8.90 -10.20 -8.40
CA GLU A 131 -9.78 -10.48 -7.26
C GLU A 131 -9.06 -11.17 -6.08
N SER A 132 -8.00 -11.95 -6.34
CA SER A 132 -7.19 -12.58 -5.29
C SER A 132 -6.15 -11.60 -4.78
N SER A 133 -6.54 -10.74 -3.85
CA SER A 133 -5.65 -9.68 -3.36
C SER A 133 -4.43 -10.17 -2.58
N LEU A 134 -4.39 -11.42 -2.12
CA LEU A 134 -3.25 -12.00 -1.42
C LEU A 134 -2.74 -13.26 -2.12
N MET A 135 -1.42 -13.38 -2.20
CA MET A 135 -0.74 -14.55 -2.75
C MET A 135 0.46 -14.94 -1.89
N LEU A 136 0.58 -16.24 -1.62
CA LEU A 136 1.83 -16.85 -1.19
C LEU A 136 2.52 -17.41 -2.41
N LEU A 137 3.81 -17.12 -2.52
CA LEU A 137 4.66 -17.88 -3.42
C LEU A 137 5.39 -18.96 -2.64
N LYS A 138 5.77 -20.03 -3.36
CA LYS A 138 6.77 -20.97 -2.88
C LYS A 138 7.99 -20.15 -2.47
N ASP A 139 8.47 -20.38 -1.25
CA ASP A 139 9.70 -19.80 -0.68
C ASP A 139 9.50 -18.47 0.08
N SER A 140 8.68 -18.50 1.13
CA SER A 140 8.74 -17.50 2.22
C SER A 140 8.44 -16.06 1.82
N THR A 141 7.62 -15.81 0.78
CA THR A 141 7.22 -14.44 0.42
C THR A 141 5.69 -14.31 0.32
N CYS A 142 5.16 -13.26 0.96
CA CYS A 142 3.75 -12.87 0.88
C CYS A 142 3.62 -11.67 -0.07
N LYS A 143 2.64 -11.72 -0.97
CA LYS A 143 2.31 -10.63 -1.88
C LYS A 143 0.88 -10.16 -1.66
N LEU A 144 0.69 -8.87 -1.42
CA LEU A 144 -0.61 -8.20 -1.46
C LEU A 144 -0.72 -7.40 -2.76
N LEU A 145 -1.61 -7.84 -3.65
CA LEU A 145 -1.96 -7.10 -4.86
C LEU A 145 -2.89 -5.94 -4.53
N LEU A 146 -2.61 -4.78 -5.14
CA LEU A 146 -3.41 -3.56 -5.05
C LEU A 146 -3.73 -3.10 -6.48
N PRO A 147 -4.68 -3.78 -7.16
CA PRO A 147 -5.02 -3.49 -8.56
C PRO A 147 -5.45 -2.05 -8.77
N SER A 148 -6.19 -1.46 -7.83
CA SER A 148 -6.67 -0.07 -7.95
C SER A 148 -5.55 0.98 -7.90
N MET A 149 -4.34 0.60 -7.50
CA MET A 149 -3.18 1.49 -7.50
C MET A 149 -2.06 1.05 -8.46
N GLY A 150 -2.20 -0.09 -9.13
CA GLY A 150 -1.15 -0.61 -10.02
C GLY A 150 0.12 -1.07 -9.28
N TYR A 151 0.01 -1.42 -8.00
CA TYR A 151 1.12 -1.92 -7.20
C TYR A 151 0.85 -3.29 -6.59
N ALA A 152 1.93 -4.00 -6.28
CA ALA A 152 1.97 -5.14 -5.37
C ALA A 152 2.90 -4.79 -4.19
N ILE A 153 2.44 -5.09 -2.99
CA ILE A 153 3.26 -5.07 -1.78
C ILE A 153 3.84 -6.47 -1.58
N ILE A 154 5.13 -6.57 -1.33
CA ILE A 154 5.84 -7.84 -1.15
C ILE A 154 6.53 -7.83 0.21
N ALA A 155 6.32 -8.87 1.00
CA ALA A 155 7.01 -9.11 2.27
C ALA A 155 7.70 -10.47 2.26
N GLU A 156 8.85 -10.55 2.91
CA GLU A 156 9.49 -11.82 3.28
C GLU A 156 8.88 -12.31 4.60
N ILE A 157 8.57 -13.60 4.67
CA ILE A 157 7.96 -14.29 5.80
C ILE A 157 9.05 -15.13 6.45
N GLU A 158 9.41 -14.81 7.70
CA GLU A 158 10.41 -15.59 8.45
C GLU A 158 9.86 -16.96 8.89
N ASN A 159 8.53 -17.09 9.12
CA ASN A 159 7.89 -18.36 9.50
C ASN A 159 6.58 -18.64 8.72
N PRO A 160 6.63 -19.36 7.58
CA PRO A 160 5.48 -19.56 6.70
C PRO A 160 4.38 -20.45 7.28
N ALA A 161 4.59 -21.17 8.38
CA ALA A 161 3.55 -22.03 8.94
C ALA A 161 2.49 -21.24 9.73
N SER A 162 2.91 -20.31 10.59
CA SER A 162 2.01 -19.54 11.46
C SER A 162 1.26 -18.44 10.72
N ASP A 163 1.95 -17.72 9.83
CA ASP A 163 1.37 -16.54 9.17
C ASP A 163 0.33 -16.95 8.11
N VAL A 164 0.48 -18.12 7.49
CA VAL A 164 -0.43 -18.59 6.44
C VAL A 164 -1.84 -18.90 6.97
N PHE A 165 -1.95 -19.37 8.22
CA PHE A 165 -3.26 -19.62 8.87
C PHE A 165 -3.98 -18.32 9.25
N ILE A 166 -3.26 -17.25 9.58
CA ILE A 166 -3.85 -15.95 9.94
C ILE A 166 -4.58 -15.32 8.74
N TYR A 167 -4.10 -15.59 7.51
CA TYR A 167 -4.59 -14.94 6.30
C TYR A 167 -5.55 -15.79 5.45
N GLY A 168 -5.93 -17.00 5.89
CA GLY A 168 -6.87 -17.85 5.16
C GLY A 168 -6.42 -18.21 3.73
N LEU A 169 -5.10 -18.33 3.52
CA LEU A 169 -4.51 -18.46 2.20
C LEU A 169 -4.65 -19.89 1.68
N LYS A 170 -5.48 -20.08 0.65
CA LYS A 170 -5.58 -21.35 -0.07
C LYS A 170 -4.30 -21.51 -0.92
N LYS A 171 -3.43 -22.46 -0.57
CA LYS A 171 -2.23 -22.80 -1.36
C LYS A 171 -2.59 -22.96 -2.84
N MET A 172 -2.10 -22.09 -3.72
CA MET A 172 -2.11 -22.38 -5.15
C MET A 172 -0.97 -23.34 -5.47
N LYS A 173 -1.29 -24.42 -6.19
CA LYS A 173 -0.28 -25.30 -6.78
C LYS A 173 0.38 -24.55 -7.94
N PRO A 174 1.70 -24.68 -8.15
CA PRO A 174 2.34 -24.13 -9.34
C PRO A 174 1.72 -24.81 -10.56
N VAL A 175 1.34 -23.99 -11.55
CA VAL A 175 1.14 -24.46 -12.91
C VAL A 175 2.54 -24.58 -13.50
N PHE A 176 2.96 -25.83 -13.74
CA PHE A 176 4.18 -26.16 -14.47
C PHE A 176 3.90 -26.12 -15.97
#